data_AF-A0A0C3S982-F1
#
_entry.id   AF-A0A0C3S982-F1
#
_cell.length_a   1.000
_cell.length_b   1.000
_cell.length_c   1.000
_cell.angle_alpha   90.00
_cell.angle_beta   90.00
_cell.angle_gamma   90.00
#
_symmetry.space_group_name_H-M   'P 1'
#
loop_
_entity.id
_entity.type
_entity.pdbx_description
1 polymer ?
#
loop_
_entity_poly.entity_id
_entity_poly.type
_entity_poly.pdbx_seq_one_letter_code
_entity_poly.pdbx_strand_id
1 'polypeptide(L)'
;MTEQKVPTDRRGDPWFEDGNIILVTSTQDSSTAFRIHRGVLARHSEVFRSMFEVAEPPPHSESIEECPLVYMHDVPVELSNLIKALYDGVPFIDDFFYLAGILRMSTKYCIPHLRVQAIRHLTATWSQTLNGHDEMLELALSTPPVNGLSYPYVHPLHVLNLARSTDTRLLLPSALYFLSLYPLTDLLRGDHPKLTLEHPTRPSADLTTQNIQDYTLVFQWRLQILLDFCRKTCGERRNTMGCTNWTQCSKSFNRLANILSRQWLPRTGPIHFMKQGVEQLSNMHDVCSICRTAFSRDVAAAREDAWRSLPAVVGLPSWEELEAEAKESTV
;
A
#
# COMPACT_ATOMS: atom_id res chain seq x y z
N MET A 1 23.11 -44.51 -18.53
CA MET A 1 23.02 -43.15 -17.95
C MET A 1 21.83 -43.16 -17.00
N THR A 2 22.06 -43.05 -15.71
CA THR A 2 20.97 -42.88 -14.73
C THR A 2 20.32 -41.53 -14.99
N GLU A 3 19.03 -41.53 -15.35
CA GLU A 3 18.22 -40.31 -15.41
C GLU A 3 18.34 -39.60 -14.06
N GLN A 4 19.00 -38.45 -14.07
CA GLN A 4 18.98 -37.55 -12.93
C GLN A 4 17.56 -36.98 -12.90
N LYS A 5 16.77 -37.38 -11.90
CA LYS A 5 15.42 -36.87 -11.65
C LYS A 5 15.46 -35.87 -10.50
N VAL A 6 14.60 -34.86 -10.56
CA VAL A 6 14.42 -33.96 -9.42
C VAL A 6 13.69 -34.72 -8.31
N PRO A 7 14.28 -34.83 -7.09
CA PRO A 7 13.63 -35.46 -5.95
C PRO A 7 12.27 -34.82 -5.64
N THR A 8 11.27 -35.63 -5.31
CA THR A 8 9.89 -35.16 -5.07
C THR A 8 9.77 -34.11 -3.97
N ASP A 9 10.61 -34.17 -2.94
CA ASP A 9 10.70 -33.20 -1.85
C ASP A 9 11.25 -31.84 -2.28
N ARG A 10 11.89 -31.77 -3.45
CA ARG A 10 12.40 -30.53 -4.06
C ARG A 10 11.50 -29.97 -5.15
N ARG A 11 10.43 -30.68 -5.51
CA ARG A 11 9.47 -30.22 -6.52
C ARG A 11 8.58 -29.15 -5.89
N GLY A 12 8.68 -27.93 -6.42
CA GLY A 12 7.81 -26.83 -6.11
C GLY A 12 6.45 -26.97 -6.78
N ASP A 13 5.49 -26.21 -6.29
CA ASP A 13 4.15 -26.13 -6.86
C ASP A 13 4.02 -24.81 -7.66
N PRO A 14 3.75 -24.84 -8.98
CA PRO A 14 3.30 -25.98 -9.77
C PRO A 14 4.45 -26.81 -10.37
N TRP A 15 4.13 -28.07 -10.66
CA TRP A 15 4.99 -29.03 -11.37
C TRP A 15 4.22 -29.69 -12.51
N PHE A 16 4.64 -29.44 -13.75
CA PHE A 16 4.01 -29.99 -14.95
C PHE A 16 4.87 -31.11 -15.54
N GLU A 17 4.31 -32.31 -15.66
CA GLU A 17 5.03 -33.48 -16.22
C GLU A 17 5.37 -33.30 -17.70
N ASP A 18 4.63 -32.47 -18.43
CA ASP A 18 4.88 -32.07 -19.82
C ASP A 18 5.69 -30.77 -19.96
N GLY A 19 6.13 -30.18 -18.84
CA GLY A 19 6.95 -28.98 -18.84
C GLY A 19 8.29 -29.20 -19.55
N ASN A 20 8.76 -28.16 -20.24
CA ASN A 20 9.93 -28.17 -21.12
C ASN A 20 11.09 -27.29 -20.64
N ILE A 21 11.03 -26.81 -19.38
CA ILE A 21 12.10 -26.11 -18.69
C ILE A 21 11.97 -26.33 -17.18
N ILE A 22 13.11 -26.40 -16.48
CA ILE A 22 13.14 -26.49 -15.02
C ILE A 22 13.81 -25.23 -14.45
N LEU A 23 13.05 -24.46 -13.68
CA LEU A 23 13.59 -23.34 -12.90
C LEU A 23 14.00 -23.83 -11.52
N VAL A 24 15.24 -23.58 -11.09
CA VAL A 24 15.74 -23.97 -9.76
C VAL A 24 16.05 -22.73 -8.95
N THR A 25 15.45 -22.61 -7.78
CA THR A 25 15.80 -21.58 -6.80
C THR A 25 16.37 -22.23 -5.55
N SER A 26 17.30 -21.56 -4.89
CA SER A 26 17.94 -22.03 -3.66
C SER A 26 17.80 -20.99 -2.54
N THR A 27 17.42 -21.47 -1.37
CA THR A 27 17.69 -20.81 -0.09
C THR A 27 18.98 -21.39 0.51
N GLN A 28 19.46 -20.84 1.64
CA GLN A 28 20.72 -21.31 2.26
C GLN A 28 20.70 -22.82 2.58
N ASP A 29 19.52 -23.39 2.87
CA ASP A 29 19.37 -24.76 3.38
C ASP A 29 18.64 -25.71 2.41
N SER A 30 18.00 -25.21 1.35
CA SER A 30 17.20 -26.04 0.44
C SER A 30 17.10 -25.47 -0.97
N SER A 31 16.97 -26.35 -1.97
CA SER A 31 16.62 -25.98 -3.34
C SER A 31 15.21 -26.45 -3.71
N THR A 32 14.48 -25.60 -4.41
CA THR A 32 13.15 -25.88 -4.96
C THR A 32 13.21 -25.72 -6.47
N ALA A 33 12.66 -26.71 -7.18
CA ALA A 33 12.63 -26.73 -8.63
C ALA A 33 11.19 -26.70 -9.14
N PHE A 34 10.95 -25.99 -10.23
CA PHE A 34 9.65 -25.88 -10.88
C PHE A 34 9.79 -26.33 -12.32
N ARG A 35 9.09 -27.41 -12.70
CA ARG A 35 9.00 -27.87 -14.08
C ARG A 35 7.79 -27.24 -14.75
N ILE A 36 8.03 -26.40 -15.76
CA ILE A 36 7.03 -25.51 -16.35
C ILE A 36 7.21 -25.37 -17.87
N HIS A 37 6.35 -24.58 -18.51
CA HIS A 37 6.42 -24.28 -19.94
C HIS A 37 7.11 -22.95 -20.22
N ARG A 38 8.25 -23.00 -20.94
CA ARG A 38 9.02 -21.84 -21.42
C ARG A 38 8.14 -20.82 -22.13
N GLY A 39 7.24 -21.31 -23.00
CA GLY A 39 6.36 -20.47 -23.82
C GLY A 39 5.39 -19.62 -23.01
N VAL A 40 4.91 -20.11 -21.86
CA VAL A 40 4.01 -19.34 -20.98
C VAL A 40 4.75 -18.16 -20.39
N LEU A 41 5.94 -18.38 -19.82
CA LEU A 41 6.73 -17.30 -19.22
C LEU A 41 7.16 -16.28 -20.28
N ALA A 42 7.69 -16.75 -21.41
CA ALA A 42 8.13 -15.89 -22.52
C ALA A 42 6.98 -15.11 -23.18
N ARG A 43 5.73 -15.60 -23.11
CA ARG A 43 4.56 -14.87 -23.60
C ARG A 43 4.26 -13.65 -22.74
N HIS A 44 4.44 -13.76 -21.43
CA HIS A 44 4.03 -12.74 -20.46
C HIS A 44 5.16 -11.83 -19.98
N SER A 45 6.42 -12.19 -20.25
CA SER A 45 7.62 -11.48 -19.78
C SER A 45 8.68 -11.42 -20.87
N GLU A 46 9.10 -10.21 -21.22
CA GLU A 46 10.23 -10.00 -22.14
C GLU A 46 11.56 -10.44 -21.52
N VAL A 47 11.69 -10.30 -20.20
CA VAL A 47 12.87 -10.75 -19.45
C VAL A 47 13.02 -12.26 -19.56
N PHE A 48 11.95 -13.03 -19.33
CA PHE A 48 12.00 -14.48 -19.51
C PHE A 48 12.24 -14.86 -20.97
N ARG A 49 11.59 -14.19 -21.92
CA ARG A 49 11.82 -14.43 -23.36
C ARG A 49 13.31 -14.30 -23.71
N SER A 50 13.91 -13.17 -23.33
CA SER A 50 15.32 -12.86 -23.58
C SER A 50 16.25 -13.81 -22.83
N MET A 51 15.96 -14.11 -21.57
CA MET A 51 16.72 -15.06 -20.74
C MET A 51 16.81 -16.44 -21.42
N PHE A 52 15.71 -16.92 -22.00
CA PHE A 52 15.68 -18.22 -22.66
C PHE A 52 16.20 -18.20 -24.11
N GLU A 53 16.30 -17.03 -24.75
CA GLU A 53 16.93 -16.89 -26.07
C GLU A 53 18.45 -16.82 -25.96
N VAL A 54 18.97 -16.14 -24.93
CA VAL A 54 20.42 -16.04 -24.67
C VAL A 54 20.98 -17.31 -24.06
N ALA A 55 20.17 -18.06 -23.30
CA ALA A 55 20.49 -19.39 -22.81
C ALA A 55 20.38 -20.44 -23.94
N GLU A 56 21.12 -20.28 -25.04
CA GLU A 56 21.44 -21.45 -25.88
C GLU A 56 22.34 -22.37 -25.05
N PRO A 57 22.01 -23.67 -24.94
CA PRO A 57 22.81 -24.57 -24.13
C PRO A 57 24.20 -24.71 -24.76
N PRO A 58 25.31 -24.35 -24.06
CA PRO A 58 26.61 -24.84 -24.47
C PRO A 58 26.56 -26.38 -24.49
N PRO A 59 27.45 -27.06 -25.23
CA PRO A 59 27.45 -28.53 -25.38
C PRO A 59 27.55 -29.34 -24.06
N HIS A 60 27.61 -28.66 -22.91
CA HIS A 60 27.64 -29.20 -21.55
C HIS A 60 26.64 -28.54 -20.59
N SER A 61 25.54 -27.97 -21.08
CA SER A 61 24.50 -27.42 -20.21
C SER A 61 23.95 -28.51 -19.28
N GLU A 62 23.87 -28.23 -17.98
CA GLU A 62 23.19 -29.12 -17.03
C GLU A 62 21.72 -29.27 -17.45
N SER A 63 21.36 -30.47 -17.92
CA SER A 63 19.99 -30.84 -18.23
C SER A 63 19.56 -31.95 -17.27
N ILE A 64 18.39 -31.80 -16.66
CA ILE A 64 17.76 -32.79 -15.80
C ILE A 64 16.47 -33.20 -16.51
N GLU A 65 16.21 -34.50 -16.66
CA GLU A 65 15.01 -35.01 -17.37
C GLU A 65 14.85 -34.43 -18.79
N GLU A 66 15.93 -34.29 -19.55
CA GLU A 66 15.98 -33.68 -20.91
C GLU A 66 15.47 -32.23 -20.98
N CYS A 67 15.23 -31.58 -19.83
CA CYS A 67 14.80 -30.20 -19.74
C CYS A 67 16.01 -29.29 -19.42
N PRO A 68 16.13 -28.13 -20.09
CA PRO A 68 17.09 -27.10 -19.70
C PRO A 68 16.86 -26.65 -18.26
N LEU A 69 17.95 -26.52 -17.51
CA LEU A 69 17.95 -26.05 -16.13
C LEU A 69 18.30 -24.55 -16.09
N VAL A 70 17.51 -23.74 -15.39
CA VAL A 70 17.80 -22.32 -15.18
C VAL A 70 17.78 -22.01 -13.68
N TYR A 71 18.90 -21.52 -13.17
CA TYR A 71 19.02 -21.11 -11.77
C TYR A 71 18.44 -19.71 -11.57
N MET A 72 17.55 -19.59 -10.59
CA MET A 72 16.81 -18.40 -10.21
C MET A 72 17.27 -17.93 -8.83
N HIS A 73 17.45 -16.62 -8.67
CA HIS A 73 17.80 -16.01 -7.39
C HIS A 73 16.58 -15.53 -6.59
N ASP A 74 15.37 -15.90 -7.02
CA ASP A 74 14.13 -15.47 -6.37
C ASP A 74 13.79 -16.32 -5.15
N VAL A 75 13.02 -15.75 -4.24
CA VAL A 75 12.44 -16.51 -3.12
C VAL A 75 11.47 -17.58 -3.67
N PRO A 76 11.58 -18.85 -3.27
CA PRO A 76 10.77 -19.93 -3.83
C PRO A 76 9.26 -19.70 -3.78
N VAL A 77 8.74 -19.15 -2.68
CA VAL A 77 7.31 -18.88 -2.55
C VAL A 77 6.85 -17.74 -3.47
N GLU A 78 7.68 -16.73 -3.73
CA GLU A 78 7.33 -15.64 -4.67
C GLU A 78 7.33 -16.13 -6.10
N LEU A 79 8.31 -16.96 -6.47
CA LEU A 79 8.38 -17.57 -7.78
C LEU A 79 7.20 -18.52 -8.02
N SER A 80 6.86 -19.35 -7.03
CA SER A 80 5.66 -20.19 -7.06
C SER A 80 4.40 -19.35 -7.30
N ASN A 81 4.21 -18.29 -6.52
CA ASN A 81 3.04 -17.40 -6.64
C ASN A 81 2.98 -16.69 -8.00
N LEU A 82 4.12 -16.23 -8.53
CA LEU A 82 4.18 -15.65 -9.87
C LEU A 82 3.78 -16.67 -10.93
N ILE A 83 4.36 -17.89 -10.88
CA ILE A 83 4.08 -18.93 -11.85
C ILE A 83 2.58 -19.25 -11.83
N LYS A 84 2.00 -19.50 -10.65
CA LYS A 84 0.54 -19.72 -10.52
C LYS A 84 -0.27 -18.57 -11.10
N ALA A 85 0.12 -17.32 -10.83
CA ALA A 85 -0.57 -16.15 -11.39
C ALA A 85 -0.51 -16.09 -12.92
N LEU A 86 0.55 -16.61 -13.55
CA LEU A 86 0.67 -16.68 -15.01
C LEU A 86 -0.17 -17.79 -15.64
N TYR A 87 -0.41 -18.88 -14.93
CA TYR A 87 -1.25 -19.99 -15.42
C TYR A 87 -2.74 -19.76 -15.11
N ASP A 88 -3.05 -19.39 -13.87
CA ASP A 88 -4.41 -19.41 -13.31
C ASP A 88 -4.98 -18.00 -13.09
N GLY A 89 -4.14 -16.97 -13.23
CA GLY A 89 -4.48 -15.60 -12.83
C GLY A 89 -4.23 -15.33 -11.34
N VAL A 90 -4.28 -14.05 -10.96
CA VAL A 90 -4.13 -13.65 -9.56
C VAL A 90 -5.44 -13.92 -8.82
N PRO A 91 -5.43 -14.71 -7.74
CA PRO A 91 -6.63 -15.00 -6.97
C PRO A 91 -7.10 -13.74 -6.22
N PHE A 92 -8.40 -13.65 -5.97
CA PHE A 92 -8.98 -12.60 -5.13
C PHE A 92 -8.71 -12.91 -3.64
N ILE A 93 -7.53 -12.53 -3.15
CA ILE A 93 -7.11 -12.74 -1.76
C ILE A 93 -6.73 -11.40 -1.13
N ASP A 94 -7.22 -11.15 0.07
CA ASP A 94 -6.80 -10.03 0.92
C ASP A 94 -5.55 -10.40 1.74
N ASP A 95 -4.44 -10.62 1.04
CA ASP A 95 -3.13 -10.92 1.63
C ASP A 95 -2.08 -9.96 1.05
N PHE A 96 -1.63 -9.02 1.89
CA PHE A 96 -0.61 -8.06 1.51
C PHE A 96 0.71 -8.73 1.09
N PHE A 97 1.15 -9.79 1.77
CA PHE A 97 2.46 -10.38 1.48
C PHE A 97 2.47 -11.15 0.17
N TYR A 98 1.35 -11.79 -0.17
CA TYR A 98 1.12 -12.36 -1.49
C TYR A 98 1.18 -11.26 -2.57
N LEU A 99 0.39 -10.19 -2.41
CA LEU A 99 0.36 -9.06 -3.35
C LEU A 99 1.72 -8.36 -3.49
N ALA A 100 2.47 -8.23 -2.40
CA ALA A 100 3.82 -7.68 -2.39
C ALA A 100 4.78 -8.54 -3.23
N GLY A 101 4.67 -9.87 -3.12
CA GLY A 101 5.43 -10.82 -3.94
C GLY A 101 5.08 -10.69 -5.41
N ILE A 102 3.78 -10.67 -5.76
CA ILE A 102 3.33 -10.46 -7.15
C ILE A 102 3.84 -9.12 -7.69
N LEU A 103 3.74 -8.03 -6.92
CA LEU A 103 4.22 -6.72 -7.36
C LEU A 103 5.74 -6.73 -7.61
N ARG A 104 6.55 -7.25 -6.69
CA ARG A 104 8.00 -7.36 -6.88
C ARG A 104 8.36 -8.19 -8.11
N MET A 105 7.77 -9.37 -8.22
CA MET A 105 8.09 -10.32 -9.29
C MET A 105 7.63 -9.80 -10.66
N SER A 106 6.44 -9.22 -10.75
CA SER A 106 5.95 -8.59 -11.99
C SER A 106 6.76 -7.37 -12.39
N THR A 107 7.34 -6.64 -11.43
CA THR A 107 8.27 -5.54 -11.69
C THR A 107 9.60 -6.08 -12.21
N LYS A 108 10.19 -7.06 -11.51
CA LYS A 108 11.48 -7.65 -11.85
C LYS A 108 11.49 -8.30 -13.24
N TYR A 109 10.41 -9.00 -13.58
CA TYR A 109 10.28 -9.73 -14.83
C TYR A 109 9.50 -8.97 -15.92
N CYS A 110 9.20 -7.69 -15.71
CA CYS A 110 8.45 -6.84 -16.65
C CYS A 110 7.16 -7.53 -17.15
N ILE A 111 6.22 -7.77 -16.24
CA ILE A 111 4.93 -8.42 -16.49
C ILE A 111 3.81 -7.42 -16.19
N PRO A 112 3.43 -6.55 -17.15
CA PRO A 112 2.65 -5.37 -16.83
C PRO A 112 1.24 -5.63 -16.29
N HIS A 113 0.53 -6.61 -16.86
CA HIS A 113 -0.83 -6.92 -16.44
C HIS A 113 -0.91 -7.38 -14.97
N LEU A 114 0.07 -8.17 -14.51
CA LEU A 114 0.17 -8.56 -13.09
C LEU A 114 0.56 -7.38 -12.20
N ARG A 115 1.46 -6.52 -12.66
CA ARG A 115 1.86 -5.30 -11.94
C ARG A 115 0.66 -4.39 -11.72
N VAL A 116 -0.09 -4.07 -12.78
CA VAL A 116 -1.31 -3.24 -12.72
C VAL A 116 -2.35 -3.86 -11.79
N GLN A 117 -2.55 -5.18 -11.87
CA GLN A 117 -3.50 -5.87 -10.99
C GLN A 117 -3.08 -5.75 -9.52
N ALA A 118 -1.81 -6.01 -9.19
CA ALA A 118 -1.30 -5.88 -7.83
C ALA A 118 -1.45 -4.45 -7.28
N ILE A 119 -1.10 -3.43 -8.08
CA ILE A 119 -1.27 -2.02 -7.71
C ILE A 119 -2.74 -1.72 -7.43
N ARG A 120 -3.66 -2.15 -8.31
CA ARG A 120 -5.10 -1.95 -8.14
C ARG A 120 -5.62 -2.54 -6.82
N HIS A 121 -5.18 -3.75 -6.47
CA HIS A 121 -5.55 -4.36 -5.19
C HIS A 121 -4.97 -3.60 -4.00
N LEU A 122 -3.70 -3.18 -4.07
CA LEU A 122 -3.08 -2.40 -3.00
C LEU A 122 -3.75 -1.03 -2.81
N THR A 123 -4.17 -0.36 -3.88
CA THR A 123 -4.88 0.93 -3.82
C THR A 123 -6.29 0.86 -3.25
N ALA A 124 -6.85 -0.34 -3.06
CA ALA A 124 -8.11 -0.49 -2.32
C ALA A 124 -7.94 -0.16 -0.83
N THR A 125 -6.77 -0.45 -0.25
CA THR A 125 -6.42 -0.10 1.13
C THR A 125 -5.60 1.19 1.18
N TRP A 126 -4.62 1.34 0.30
CA TRP A 126 -3.69 2.46 0.26
C TRP A 126 -4.10 3.44 -0.83
N SER A 127 -5.33 3.94 -0.71
CA SER A 127 -6.00 4.68 -1.79
C SER A 127 -5.36 6.02 -2.09
N GLN A 128 -5.47 6.42 -3.34
CA GLN A 128 -5.19 7.75 -3.86
C GLN A 128 -6.40 8.69 -3.76
N THR A 129 -7.59 8.18 -3.48
CA THR A 129 -8.83 8.96 -3.37
C THR A 129 -9.26 9.16 -1.92
N LEU A 130 -9.90 10.30 -1.62
CA LEU A 130 -10.47 10.53 -0.29
C LEU A 130 -11.58 9.53 0.03
N ASN A 131 -12.40 9.16 -0.96
CA ASN A 131 -13.45 8.17 -0.77
C ASN A 131 -12.88 6.79 -0.39
N GLY A 132 -11.84 6.32 -1.08
CA GLY A 132 -11.17 5.07 -0.73
C GLY A 132 -10.48 5.13 0.64
N HIS A 133 -9.97 6.29 1.04
CA HIS A 133 -9.49 6.50 2.42
C HIS A 133 -10.61 6.31 3.45
N ASP A 134 -11.78 6.90 3.20
CA ASP A 134 -12.94 6.79 4.09
C ASP A 134 -13.46 5.36 4.17
N GLU A 135 -13.58 4.66 3.04
CA GLU A 135 -13.97 3.24 2.98
C GLU A 135 -12.99 2.34 3.75
N MET A 136 -11.68 2.55 3.57
CA MET A 136 -10.66 1.79 4.29
C MET A 136 -10.77 2.03 5.80
N LEU A 137 -10.98 3.28 6.23
CA LEU A 137 -11.10 3.61 7.64
C LEU A 137 -12.38 3.05 8.27
N GLU A 138 -13.50 3.10 7.56
CA GLU A 138 -14.75 2.48 8.00
C GLU A 138 -14.61 0.96 8.13
N LEU A 139 -13.90 0.31 7.20
CA LEU A 139 -13.53 -1.09 7.31
C LEU A 139 -12.62 -1.34 8.52
N ALA A 140 -11.62 -0.50 8.76
CA ALA A 140 -10.72 -0.61 9.90
C ALA A 140 -11.42 -0.48 11.26
N LEU A 141 -12.43 0.38 11.35
CA LEU A 141 -13.22 0.60 12.57
C LEU A 141 -14.26 -0.49 12.82
N SER A 142 -14.78 -1.12 11.76
CA SER A 142 -15.81 -2.17 11.86
C SER A 142 -15.24 -3.59 11.92
N THR A 143 -14.01 -3.80 11.44
CA THR A 143 -13.38 -5.12 11.39
C THR A 143 -12.79 -5.50 12.75
N PRO A 144 -13.20 -6.63 13.34
CA PRO A 144 -12.61 -7.11 14.59
C PRO A 144 -11.15 -7.51 14.38
N PRO A 145 -10.27 -7.35 15.40
CA PRO A 145 -8.89 -7.78 15.29
C PRO A 145 -8.76 -9.28 15.03
N VAL A 146 -7.83 -9.66 14.15
CA VAL A 146 -7.48 -11.06 13.86
C VAL A 146 -6.10 -11.32 14.45
N ASN A 147 -5.97 -12.33 15.32
CA ASN A 147 -4.71 -12.65 16.03
C ASN A 147 -4.09 -11.43 16.74
N GLY A 148 -4.93 -10.54 17.29
CA GLY A 148 -4.49 -9.32 17.96
C GLY A 148 -4.05 -8.18 17.03
N LEU A 149 -4.20 -8.33 15.71
CA LEU A 149 -3.87 -7.32 14.71
C LEU A 149 -5.15 -6.65 14.18
N SER A 150 -5.19 -5.32 14.20
CA SER A 150 -6.27 -4.55 13.55
C SER A 150 -6.07 -4.47 12.04
N TYR A 151 -7.15 -4.21 11.29
CA TYR A 151 -7.05 -3.85 9.87
C TYR A 151 -6.47 -2.42 9.69
N PRO A 152 -5.68 -2.13 8.62
CA PRO A 152 -5.10 -3.09 7.70
C PRO A 152 -4.04 -3.95 8.40
N TYR A 153 -3.97 -5.24 8.09
CA TYR A 153 -3.13 -6.20 8.83
C TYR A 153 -1.61 -6.01 8.61
N VAL A 154 -1.23 -5.20 7.63
CA VAL A 154 0.17 -4.81 7.37
C VAL A 154 0.53 -3.46 8.00
N HIS A 155 1.77 -3.31 8.43
CA HIS A 155 2.31 -2.03 8.87
C HIS A 155 2.61 -1.09 7.67
N PRO A 156 2.28 0.22 7.72
CA PRO A 156 2.52 1.15 6.62
C PRO A 156 3.98 1.24 6.14
N LEU A 157 4.95 0.96 7.03
CA LEU A 157 6.38 0.95 6.67
C LEU A 157 6.71 -0.14 5.64
N HIS A 158 6.08 -1.33 5.74
CA HIS A 158 6.26 -2.40 4.76
C HIS A 158 5.74 -1.97 3.38
N VAL A 159 4.62 -1.25 3.36
CA VAL A 159 4.01 -0.72 2.13
C VAL A 159 4.89 0.36 1.52
N LEU A 160 5.42 1.28 2.34
CA LEU A 160 6.35 2.31 1.91
C LEU A 160 7.61 1.70 1.26
N ASN A 161 8.22 0.70 1.91
CA ASN A 161 9.43 0.05 1.40
C ASN A 161 9.15 -0.84 0.17
N LEU A 162 8.00 -1.49 0.10
CA LEU A 162 7.53 -2.15 -1.12
C LEU A 162 7.38 -1.15 -2.28
N ALA A 163 6.68 -0.04 -2.04
CA ALA A 163 6.44 0.98 -3.06
C ALA A 163 7.75 1.54 -3.63
N ARG A 164 8.74 1.82 -2.78
CA ARG A 164 10.06 2.27 -3.24
C ARG A 164 10.82 1.19 -4.02
N SER A 165 10.89 -0.02 -3.50
CA SER A 165 11.65 -1.11 -4.16
C SER A 165 11.07 -1.55 -5.50
N THR A 166 9.81 -1.22 -5.77
CA THR A 166 9.09 -1.56 -7.01
C THR A 166 8.75 -0.33 -7.85
N ASP A 167 9.29 0.83 -7.52
CA ASP A 167 8.98 2.13 -8.14
C ASP A 167 7.46 2.37 -8.34
N THR A 168 6.68 2.04 -7.32
CA THR A 168 5.21 2.20 -7.31
C THR A 168 4.85 3.47 -6.56
N ARG A 169 5.15 4.63 -7.17
CA ARG A 169 5.05 5.94 -6.51
C ARG A 169 3.62 6.29 -6.06
N LEU A 170 2.60 5.77 -6.73
CA LEU A 170 1.18 5.96 -6.39
C LEU A 170 0.83 5.58 -4.94
N LEU A 171 1.52 4.59 -4.36
CA LEU A 171 1.25 4.13 -3.00
C LEU A 171 1.91 5.00 -1.92
N LEU A 172 2.94 5.79 -2.29
CA LEU A 172 3.79 6.51 -1.33
C LEU A 172 3.01 7.51 -0.47
N PRO A 173 2.16 8.41 -1.01
CA PRO A 173 1.58 9.47 -0.19
C PRO A 173 0.62 8.91 0.87
N SER A 174 -0.22 7.94 0.49
CA SER A 174 -1.14 7.27 1.43
C SER A 174 -0.38 6.45 2.49
N ALA A 175 0.64 5.68 2.09
CA ALA A 175 1.48 4.94 3.03
C ALA A 175 2.19 5.86 4.04
N LEU A 176 2.72 7.01 3.58
CA LEU A 176 3.35 8.02 4.44
C LEU A 176 2.34 8.70 5.37
N TYR A 177 1.12 8.99 4.89
CA TYR A 177 0.05 9.53 5.73
C TYR A 177 -0.24 8.60 6.92
N PHE A 178 -0.45 7.30 6.66
CA PHE A 178 -0.68 6.33 7.73
C PHE A 178 0.54 6.10 8.61
N LEU A 179 1.75 6.09 8.03
CA LEU A 179 2.98 6.01 8.81
C LEU A 179 3.10 7.19 9.78
N SER A 180 2.70 8.40 9.36
CA SER A 180 2.71 9.61 10.19
C SER A 180 1.79 9.56 11.43
N LEU A 181 0.90 8.58 11.52
CA LEU A 181 0.06 8.33 12.70
C LEU A 181 0.82 7.57 13.79
N TYR A 182 1.99 7.01 13.49
CA TYR A 182 2.86 6.36 14.46
C TYR A 182 3.88 7.37 14.99
N PRO A 183 4.09 7.46 16.32
CA PRO A 183 5.18 8.23 16.89
C PRO A 183 6.54 7.72 16.39
N LEU A 184 7.47 8.63 16.09
CA LEU A 184 8.81 8.27 15.61
C LEU A 184 9.54 7.33 16.59
N THR A 185 9.36 7.53 17.90
CA THR A 185 9.92 6.65 18.94
C THR A 185 9.47 5.20 18.78
N ASP A 186 8.27 4.96 18.28
CA ASP A 186 7.71 3.62 18.12
C ASP A 186 8.23 3.00 16.82
N LEU A 187 8.39 3.82 15.77
CA LEU A 187 9.03 3.42 14.52
C LEU A 187 10.50 3.04 14.72
N LEU A 188 11.24 3.81 15.52
CA LEU A 188 12.65 3.54 15.84
C LEU A 188 12.83 2.30 16.71
N ARG A 189 11.88 1.98 17.59
CA ARG A 189 11.89 0.74 18.38
C ARG A 189 11.66 -0.49 17.50
N GLY A 190 10.83 -0.35 16.46
CA GLY A 190 10.58 -1.42 15.49
C GLY A 190 9.89 -2.66 16.07
N ASP A 191 9.27 -2.54 17.25
CA ASP A 191 8.66 -3.63 18.03
C ASP A 191 7.16 -3.82 17.76
N HIS A 192 6.60 -3.10 16.78
CA HIS A 192 5.19 -3.18 16.46
C HIS A 192 4.82 -4.58 15.91
N PRO A 193 3.75 -5.24 16.40
CA PRO A 193 3.39 -6.61 15.97
C PRO A 193 3.23 -6.80 14.45
N LYS A 194 2.65 -5.83 13.75
CA LYS A 194 2.54 -5.86 12.28
C LYS A 194 3.88 -5.69 11.55
N LEU A 195 4.92 -5.19 12.22
CA LEU A 195 6.24 -4.96 11.64
C LEU A 195 7.15 -6.20 11.82
N THR A 196 7.02 -6.86 12.98
CA THR A 196 7.78 -8.05 13.40
C THR A 196 7.17 -9.37 12.93
N LEU A 197 6.01 -9.34 12.26
CA LEU A 197 5.38 -10.53 11.69
C LEU A 197 6.31 -11.17 10.66
N GLU A 198 6.78 -12.38 10.93
CA GLU A 198 7.68 -13.11 10.03
C GLU A 198 6.92 -13.65 8.82
N HIS A 199 7.42 -13.32 7.62
CA HIS A 199 6.91 -13.86 6.37
C HIS A 199 8.07 -13.90 5.34
N PRO A 200 8.23 -14.98 4.55
CA PRO A 200 9.33 -15.10 3.58
C PRO A 200 9.39 -13.98 2.54
N THR A 201 8.26 -13.32 2.29
CA THR A 201 8.09 -12.23 1.31
C THR A 201 7.87 -10.87 1.97
N ARG A 202 8.14 -10.75 3.27
CA ARG A 202 7.99 -9.50 4.00
C ARG A 202 8.90 -8.43 3.38
N PRO A 203 8.39 -7.24 2.99
CA PRO A 203 9.24 -6.12 2.63
C PRO A 203 10.19 -5.74 3.77
N SER A 204 11.25 -4.99 3.46
CA SER A 204 12.14 -4.46 4.50
C SER A 204 11.34 -3.63 5.51
N ALA A 205 11.73 -3.74 6.79
CA ALA A 205 11.23 -2.90 7.89
C ALA A 205 12.17 -1.71 8.17
N ASP A 206 13.17 -1.47 7.32
CA ASP A 206 14.20 -0.47 7.56
C ASP A 206 13.64 0.95 7.42
N LEU A 207 14.01 1.79 8.38
CA LEU A 207 13.68 3.21 8.38
C LEU A 207 14.88 4.01 7.83
N THR A 208 14.96 4.10 6.50
CA THR A 208 16.03 4.84 5.81
C THR A 208 15.98 6.34 6.08
N THR A 209 17.09 7.05 5.86
CA THR A 209 17.14 8.52 6.00
C THR A 209 16.06 9.22 5.17
N GLN A 210 15.83 8.76 3.93
CA GLN A 210 14.76 9.30 3.08
C GLN A 210 13.37 9.06 3.67
N ASN A 211 13.12 7.86 4.21
CA ASN A 211 11.85 7.56 4.87
C ASN A 211 11.62 8.47 6.09
N ILE A 212 12.65 8.76 6.87
CA ILE A 212 12.56 9.69 8.01
C ILE A 212 12.22 11.10 7.53
N GLN A 213 12.91 11.60 6.49
CA GLN A 213 12.64 12.93 5.94
C GLN A 213 11.19 13.07 5.47
N ASP A 214 10.71 12.15 4.63
CA ASP A 214 9.36 12.18 4.08
C ASP A 214 8.31 11.99 5.18
N TYR A 215 8.56 11.09 6.13
CA TYR A 215 7.74 10.93 7.33
C TYR A 215 7.64 12.23 8.13
N THR A 216 8.76 12.93 8.36
CA THR A 216 8.77 14.17 9.14
C THR A 216 7.97 15.27 8.45
N LEU A 217 8.09 15.41 7.13
CA LEU A 217 7.30 16.37 6.35
C LEU A 217 5.81 16.09 6.47
N VAL A 218 5.38 14.84 6.27
CA VAL A 218 3.96 14.46 6.38
C VAL A 218 3.46 14.56 7.82
N PHE A 219 4.28 14.22 8.80
CA PHE A 219 3.95 14.39 10.23
C PHE A 219 3.72 15.86 10.57
N GLN A 220 4.62 16.76 10.18
CA GLN A 220 4.47 18.20 10.40
C GLN A 220 3.24 18.76 9.67
N TRP A 221 3.07 18.42 8.40
CA TRP A 221 1.90 18.80 7.61
C TRP A 221 0.60 18.37 8.30
N ARG A 222 0.54 17.12 8.79
CA ARG A 222 -0.62 16.57 9.49
C ARG A 222 -1.00 17.40 10.73
N LEU A 223 0.00 17.75 11.55
CA LEU A 223 -0.20 18.59 12.73
C LEU A 223 -0.71 19.99 12.33
N GLN A 224 -0.15 20.57 11.26
CA GLN A 224 -0.59 21.87 10.76
C GLN A 224 -2.05 21.83 10.31
N ILE A 225 -2.48 20.78 9.59
CA ILE A 225 -3.87 20.59 9.17
C ILE A 225 -4.82 20.47 10.38
N LEU A 226 -4.43 19.71 11.41
CA LEU A 226 -5.21 19.59 12.66
C LEU A 226 -5.38 20.95 13.36
N LEU A 227 -4.28 21.71 13.48
CA LEU A 227 -4.27 23.02 14.10
C LEU A 227 -5.11 24.03 13.31
N ASP A 228 -4.96 24.06 11.98
CA ASP A 228 -5.73 24.94 11.11
C ASP A 228 -7.22 24.59 11.10
N PHE A 229 -7.57 23.31 11.20
CA PHE A 229 -8.95 22.89 11.35
C PHE A 229 -9.56 23.42 12.66
N CYS A 230 -8.88 23.21 13.79
CA CYS A 230 -9.37 23.69 15.09
C CYS A 230 -9.45 25.22 15.13
N ARG A 231 -8.40 25.90 14.68
CA ARG A 231 -8.26 27.34 14.79
C ARG A 231 -9.04 28.08 13.71
N LYS A 232 -8.75 27.84 12.43
CA LYS A 232 -9.29 28.62 11.32
C LYS A 232 -10.68 28.14 10.91
N THR A 233 -10.85 26.82 10.76
CA THR A 233 -12.12 26.25 10.26
C THR A 233 -13.22 26.26 11.31
N CYS A 234 -12.86 26.09 12.59
CA CYS A 234 -13.80 26.15 13.71
C CYS A 234 -13.76 27.49 14.46
N GLY A 235 -12.63 27.84 15.10
CA GLY A 235 -12.57 28.96 16.06
C GLY A 235 -12.72 30.36 15.46
N GLU A 236 -12.01 30.64 14.38
CA GLU A 236 -12.02 31.92 13.66
C GLU A 236 -13.14 32.00 12.60
N ARG A 237 -14.02 30.99 12.58
CA ARG A 237 -15.11 30.89 11.60
C ARG A 237 -16.05 32.08 11.72
N ARG A 238 -16.23 32.79 10.61
CA ARG A 238 -17.30 33.79 10.46
C ARG A 238 -18.62 33.08 10.20
N ASN A 239 -19.69 33.63 10.75
CA ASN A 239 -21.02 33.12 10.46
C ASN A 239 -21.36 33.32 8.99
N THR A 240 -22.10 32.35 8.45
CA THR A 240 -22.52 32.35 7.05
C THR A 240 -23.57 33.44 6.80
N MET A 241 -23.59 34.04 5.61
CA MET A 241 -24.70 34.90 5.19
C MET A 241 -26.04 34.19 5.36
N GLY A 242 -27.02 34.90 5.92
CA GLY A 242 -28.33 34.33 6.27
C GLY A 242 -28.37 33.64 7.64
N CYS A 243 -27.29 33.66 8.44
CA CYS A 243 -27.32 33.14 9.81
C CYS A 243 -28.46 33.74 10.64
N THR A 244 -29.32 32.89 11.21
CA THR A 244 -30.51 33.32 11.97
C THR A 244 -30.23 33.61 13.44
N ASN A 245 -29.07 33.20 13.97
CA ASN A 245 -28.68 33.45 15.34
C ASN A 245 -27.16 33.64 15.45
N TRP A 246 -26.72 34.87 15.14
CA TRP A 246 -25.31 35.19 14.97
C TRP A 246 -24.49 34.89 16.23
N THR A 247 -24.91 35.44 17.37
CA THR A 247 -24.18 35.33 18.63
C THR A 247 -24.09 33.89 19.11
N GLN A 248 -25.19 33.13 19.02
CA GLN A 248 -25.18 31.75 19.48
C GLN A 248 -24.33 30.85 18.57
N CYS A 249 -24.47 30.96 17.25
CA CYS A 249 -23.65 30.16 16.33
C CYS A 249 -22.15 30.40 16.55
N SER A 250 -21.74 31.66 16.70
CA SER A 250 -20.33 32.01 16.96
C SER A 250 -19.85 31.42 18.29
N LYS A 251 -20.65 31.48 19.35
CA LYS A 251 -20.32 30.84 20.63
C LYS A 251 -20.21 29.31 20.51
N SER A 252 -21.06 28.66 19.74
CA SER A 252 -21.01 27.22 19.51
C SER A 252 -19.77 26.80 18.72
N PHE A 253 -19.38 27.55 17.68
CA PHE A 253 -18.14 27.28 16.94
C PHE A 253 -16.89 27.48 17.79
N ASN A 254 -16.85 28.53 18.62
CA ASN A 254 -15.79 28.71 19.61
C ASN A 254 -15.75 27.55 20.62
N ARG A 255 -16.92 27.05 21.06
CA ARG A 255 -17.01 25.87 21.95
C ARG A 255 -16.48 24.62 21.25
N LEU A 256 -16.87 24.38 19.99
CA LEU A 256 -16.36 23.27 19.19
C LEU A 256 -14.84 23.32 19.06
N ALA A 257 -14.28 24.49 18.69
CA ALA A 257 -12.83 24.67 18.58
C ALA A 257 -12.10 24.35 19.90
N ASN A 258 -12.66 24.79 21.04
CA ASN A 258 -12.11 24.49 22.36
C ASN A 258 -12.18 23.00 22.71
N ILE A 259 -13.25 22.30 22.32
CA ILE A 259 -13.39 20.85 22.51
C ILE A 259 -12.36 20.12 21.65
N LEU A 260 -12.36 20.37 20.35
CA LEU A 260 -11.50 19.70 19.38
C LEU A 260 -10.01 19.92 19.68
N SER A 261 -9.61 21.14 20.04
CA SER A 261 -8.20 21.45 20.37
C SER A 261 -7.64 20.66 21.57
N ARG A 262 -8.51 20.09 22.41
CA ARG A 262 -8.13 19.27 23.58
C ARG A 262 -8.25 17.77 23.35
N GLN A 263 -8.91 17.34 22.27
CA GLN A 263 -9.24 15.93 22.03
C GLN A 263 -8.25 15.21 21.13
N TRP A 264 -7.60 15.91 20.20
CA TRP A 264 -6.69 15.24 19.27
C TRP A 264 -5.40 14.82 19.99
N LEU A 265 -4.87 13.69 19.55
CA LEU A 265 -3.64 13.06 20.04
C LEU A 265 -2.60 13.03 18.90
N PRO A 266 -1.32 12.77 19.19
CA PRO A 266 -0.31 12.62 18.15
C PRO A 266 -0.66 11.58 17.08
N ARG A 267 -1.49 10.57 17.40
CA ARG A 267 -1.96 9.54 16.46
C ARG A 267 -3.23 9.90 15.69
N THR A 268 -3.83 11.07 15.91
CA THR A 268 -5.06 11.50 15.27
C THR A 268 -4.83 11.81 13.79
N GLY A 269 -5.61 11.18 12.91
CA GLY A 269 -5.66 11.51 11.49
C GLY A 269 -6.57 12.70 11.22
N PRO A 270 -6.10 13.79 10.57
CA PRO A 270 -6.87 15.01 10.37
C PRO A 270 -8.12 14.79 9.54
N ILE A 271 -8.05 13.93 8.52
CA ILE A 271 -9.14 13.72 7.57
C ILE A 271 -10.38 13.16 8.27
N HIS A 272 -10.21 12.17 9.14
CA HIS A 272 -11.31 11.64 9.95
C HIS A 272 -11.70 12.59 11.08
N PHE A 273 -10.73 13.24 11.71
CA PHE A 273 -10.99 14.19 12.80
C PHE A 273 -11.88 15.37 12.35
N MET A 274 -11.72 15.81 11.10
CA MET A 274 -12.60 16.78 10.47
C MET A 274 -14.05 16.28 10.36
N LYS A 275 -14.26 15.03 9.92
CA LYS A 275 -15.58 14.39 9.85
C LYS A 275 -16.24 14.32 11.25
N GLN A 276 -15.46 13.93 12.26
CA GLN A 276 -15.91 13.93 13.66
C GLN A 276 -16.30 15.33 14.16
N GLY A 277 -15.59 16.38 13.72
CA GLY A 277 -15.96 17.76 14.04
C GLY A 277 -17.35 18.15 13.52
N VAL A 278 -17.73 17.68 12.33
CA VAL A 278 -19.08 17.86 11.76
C VAL A 278 -20.13 17.12 12.57
N GLU A 279 -19.85 15.89 12.97
CA GLU A 279 -20.73 15.10 13.84
C GLU A 279 -20.92 15.77 15.21
N GLN A 280 -19.85 16.26 15.82
CA GLN A 280 -19.91 16.98 17.09
C GLN A 280 -20.74 18.26 17.01
N LEU A 281 -20.59 19.05 15.94
CA LEU A 281 -21.42 20.24 15.74
C LEU A 281 -22.89 19.86 15.52
N SER A 282 -23.15 18.76 14.82
CA SER A 282 -24.51 18.26 14.56
C SER A 282 -25.26 17.95 15.86
N ASN A 283 -24.54 17.49 16.89
CA ASN A 283 -25.08 17.26 18.23
C ASN A 283 -25.30 18.54 19.05
N MET A 284 -24.78 19.70 18.63
CA MET A 284 -25.00 20.98 19.29
C MET A 284 -26.28 21.63 18.78
N HIS A 285 -27.41 21.56 19.48
CA HIS A 285 -28.71 22.09 18.99
C HIS A 285 -28.79 23.63 18.85
N ASP A 286 -27.77 24.35 19.28
CA ASP A 286 -27.73 25.82 19.34
C ASP A 286 -27.16 26.49 18.07
N VAL A 287 -26.81 25.72 17.04
CA VAL A 287 -26.36 26.22 15.72
C VAL A 287 -27.52 26.24 14.71
N CYS A 288 -27.68 27.34 13.97
CA CYS A 288 -28.71 27.40 12.92
C CYS A 288 -28.38 26.45 11.75
N SER A 289 -29.40 25.98 11.03
CA SER A 289 -29.25 25.06 9.89
C SER A 289 -28.30 25.60 8.80
N ILE A 290 -28.38 26.90 8.49
CA ILE A 290 -27.54 27.55 7.48
C ILE A 290 -26.05 27.43 7.84
N CYS A 291 -25.68 27.73 9.09
CA CYS A 291 -24.30 27.60 9.55
C CYS A 291 -23.83 26.14 9.58
N ARG A 292 -24.70 25.17 9.92
CA ARG A 292 -24.35 23.73 9.91
C ARG A 292 -24.07 23.21 8.50
N THR A 293 -24.95 23.53 7.55
CA THR A 293 -24.78 23.11 6.15
C THR A 293 -23.52 23.72 5.56
N ALA A 294 -23.29 25.01 5.80
CA ALA A 294 -22.07 25.67 5.36
C ALA A 294 -20.82 25.03 5.99
N PHE A 295 -20.85 24.72 7.30
CA PHE A 295 -19.72 24.06 7.96
C PHE A 295 -19.44 22.69 7.36
N SER A 296 -20.47 21.86 7.17
CA SER A 296 -20.30 20.52 6.58
C SER A 296 -19.68 20.59 5.18
N ARG A 297 -20.13 21.54 4.35
CA ARG A 297 -19.58 21.78 3.01
C ARG A 297 -18.13 22.24 3.07
N ASP A 298 -17.82 23.23 3.91
CA ASP A 298 -16.48 23.79 4.01
C ASP A 298 -15.49 22.74 4.57
N VAL A 299 -15.93 21.88 5.48
CA VAL A 299 -15.15 20.73 5.96
C VAL A 299 -14.94 19.70 4.87
N ALA A 300 -15.96 19.35 4.08
CA ALA A 300 -15.80 18.42 2.96
C ALA A 300 -14.76 18.95 1.94
N ALA A 301 -14.83 20.25 1.61
CA ALA A 301 -13.83 20.90 0.75
C ALA A 301 -12.42 20.85 1.36
N ALA A 302 -12.27 21.18 2.64
CA ALA A 302 -10.97 21.14 3.33
C ALA A 302 -10.37 19.73 3.38
N ARG A 303 -11.19 18.69 3.54
CA ARG A 303 -10.73 17.29 3.49
C ARG A 303 -10.22 16.92 2.10
N GLU A 304 -10.94 17.32 1.06
CA GLU A 304 -10.52 17.06 -0.32
C GLU A 304 -9.25 17.81 -0.69
N ASP A 305 -9.17 19.09 -0.34
CA ASP A 305 -7.97 19.90 -0.59
C ASP A 305 -6.76 19.31 0.14
N ALA A 306 -6.93 18.89 1.40
CA ALA A 306 -5.87 18.24 2.16
C ALA A 306 -5.41 16.94 1.47
N TRP A 307 -6.35 16.06 1.08
CA TRP A 307 -6.03 14.80 0.44
C TRP A 307 -5.35 14.99 -0.93
N ARG A 308 -5.84 15.93 -1.75
CA ARG A 308 -5.24 16.28 -3.04
C ARG A 308 -3.83 16.85 -2.91
N SER A 309 -3.56 17.60 -1.84
CA SER A 309 -2.23 18.19 -1.60
C SER A 309 -1.18 17.22 -1.06
N LEU A 310 -1.60 16.04 -0.59
CA LEU A 310 -0.73 15.08 0.12
C LEU A 310 0.53 14.66 -0.67
N PRO A 311 0.47 14.36 -1.99
CA PRO A 311 1.68 14.03 -2.76
C PRO A 311 2.70 15.17 -2.76
N ALA A 312 2.24 16.42 -2.92
CA ALA A 312 3.10 17.59 -3.01
C ALA A 312 3.88 17.87 -1.71
N VAL A 313 3.40 17.37 -0.55
CA VAL A 313 4.08 17.49 0.75
C VAL A 313 5.49 16.88 0.71
N VAL A 314 5.68 15.85 -0.10
CA VAL A 314 6.97 15.14 -0.26
C VAL A 314 7.55 15.30 -1.67
N GLY A 315 7.12 16.34 -2.40
CA GLY A 315 7.63 16.66 -3.72
C GLY A 315 7.22 15.68 -4.83
N LEU A 316 6.15 14.91 -4.63
CA LEU A 316 5.59 14.05 -5.68
C LEU A 316 4.61 14.82 -6.57
N PRO A 317 4.41 14.35 -7.83
CA PRO A 317 3.43 14.92 -8.74
C PRO A 317 1.99 14.69 -8.24
N SER A 318 1.01 15.25 -8.95
CA SER A 318 -0.42 15.10 -8.62
C SER A 318 -0.87 13.64 -8.62
N TRP A 319 -2.01 13.36 -7.97
CA TRP A 319 -2.59 12.02 -7.97
C TRP A 319 -2.89 11.53 -9.39
N GLU A 320 -3.36 12.42 -10.27
CA GLU A 320 -3.68 12.13 -11.66
C GLU A 320 -2.44 11.69 -12.45
N GLU A 321 -1.30 12.35 -12.23
CA GLU A 321 -0.02 12.00 -12.84
C GLU A 321 0.51 10.66 -12.27
N LEU A 322 0.46 10.46 -10.95
CA LEU A 322 0.84 9.20 -10.31
C LEU A 322 -0.01 8.01 -10.79
N GLU A 323 -1.31 8.23 -11.03
CA GLU A 323 -2.20 7.22 -11.59
C GLU A 323 -1.87 6.91 -13.05
N ALA A 324 -1.53 7.93 -13.85
CA ALA A 324 -1.12 7.76 -15.23
C ALA A 324 0.16 6.92 -15.31
N GLU A 325 1.18 7.24 -14.50
CA GLU A 325 2.44 6.49 -14.42
C GLU A 325 2.23 5.02 -14.02
N ALA A 326 1.35 4.77 -13.05
CA ALA A 326 1.00 3.41 -12.61
C ALA A 326 0.31 2.60 -13.71
N LYS A 327 -0.40 3.27 -14.64
CA LYS A 327 -1.01 2.66 -15.82
C LYS A 327 -0.01 2.52 -16.97
N GLU A 328 0.88 3.49 -17.18
CA GLU A 328 1.87 3.55 -18.28
C GLU A 328 3.03 2.56 -18.14
N SER A 329 3.23 1.95 -16.96
CA SER A 329 4.08 0.75 -16.80
C SER A 329 3.60 -0.48 -17.62
N THR A 330 2.77 -0.26 -18.65
CA THR A 330 2.14 -1.21 -19.59
C THR A 330 2.78 -1.27 -20.97
N VAL A 331 3.68 -0.35 -21.33
CA VAL A 331 4.29 -0.29 -22.66
C VAL A 331 5.71 -0.83 -22.66
#